data_AF-A0A537GS47-F1
#
_entry.id   AF-A0A537GS47-F1
#
_cell.length_a   1.000
_cell.length_b   1.000
_cell.length_c   1.000
_cell.angle_alpha   90.00
_cell.angle_beta   90.00
_cell.angle_gamma   90.00
#
_symmetry.space_group_name_H-M   'P 1'
#
loop_
_entity.id
_entity.type
_entity.pdbx_description
1 polymer ?
#
loop_
_entity_poly.entity_id
_entity_poly.type
_entity_poly.pdbx_seq_one_letter_code
_entity_poly.pdbx_strand_id
1 'polypeptide(L)'
;MFSALTAAFDIAEKSGGQGWILLLTDGHPTDVTKPEPYSTMKVPPGFKMIEFGIGDDYREDILKALADASGGLLYHITDASKLPVLMQENAVSQVSGQNITVDFGSSDVRILNYPGPP
;
A
#
# COMPACT_ATOMS: atom_id res chain seq x y z
N MET A 1 9.04 12.36 -1.68
CA MET A 1 8.10 11.23 -1.75
C MET A 1 6.99 11.38 -0.71
N PHE A 2 7.33 11.58 0.57
CA PHE A 2 6.36 11.76 1.65
C PHE A 2 5.29 12.81 1.32
N SER A 3 5.70 14.00 0.87
CA SER A 3 4.76 15.08 0.51
C SER A 3 3.84 14.71 -0.66
N ALA A 4 4.33 13.91 -1.62
CA ALA A 4 3.54 13.45 -2.75
C ALA A 4 2.47 12.44 -2.32
N LEU A 5 2.81 11.55 -1.38
CA LEU A 5 1.85 10.62 -0.77
C LEU A 5 0.77 11.35 0.01
N THR A 6 1.14 12.35 0.83
CA THR A 6 0.14 13.20 1.53
C THR A 6 -0.82 13.87 0.54
N ALA A 7 -0.30 14.45 -0.55
CA ALA A 7 -1.14 15.06 -1.57
C ALA A 7 -2.05 14.05 -2.28
N ALA A 8 -1.56 12.83 -2.54
CA ALA A 8 -2.37 11.76 -3.13
C ALA A 8 -3.49 11.31 -2.18
N PHE A 9 -3.21 11.21 -0.88
CA PHE A 9 -4.21 10.88 0.13
C PHE A 9 -5.30 11.94 0.24
N ASP A 10 -4.93 13.22 0.22
CA ASP A 10 -5.91 14.32 0.20
C ASP A 10 -6.83 14.26 -1.02
N ILE A 11 -6.30 13.88 -2.19
CA ILE A 11 -7.10 13.70 -3.42
C ILE A 11 -8.04 12.51 -3.27
N ALA A 12 -7.54 11.39 -2.74
CA ALA A 12 -8.32 10.18 -2.51
C ALA A 12 -9.47 10.42 -1.52
N GLU A 13 -9.22 11.09 -0.39
CA GLU A 13 -10.26 11.46 0.58
C GLU A 13 -11.33 12.35 -0.05
N LYS A 14 -10.93 13.36 -0.84
CA LYS A 14 -11.86 14.27 -1.52
C LYS A 14 -12.68 13.58 -2.61
N SER A 15 -12.17 12.51 -3.20
CA SER A 15 -12.90 11.77 -4.23
C SER A 15 -14.12 11.03 -3.66
N GLY A 16 -14.14 10.73 -2.35
CA GLY A 16 -15.21 9.98 -1.69
C GLY A 16 -15.41 8.55 -2.21
N GLY A 17 -14.50 8.07 -3.06
CA GLY A 17 -14.59 6.78 -3.73
C GLY A 17 -13.77 5.69 -3.04
N GLN A 18 -13.61 4.59 -3.76
CA GLN A 18 -12.69 3.52 -3.42
C GLN A 18 -11.72 3.34 -4.58
N GLY A 19 -10.49 2.91 -4.31
CA GLY A 19 -9.52 2.79 -5.37
C GLY A 19 -8.15 2.30 -4.95
N TRP A 20 -7.20 2.52 -5.84
CA TRP A 20 -5.83 2.08 -5.70
C TRP A 20 -4.90 3.28 -5.83
N ILE A 21 -3.90 3.35 -4.96
CA ILE A 21 -2.82 4.33 -5.03
C ILE A 21 -1.56 3.57 -5.41
N LEU A 22 -1.01 3.89 -6.57
CA LEU A 22 0.19 3.23 -7.09
C LEU A 22 1.39 4.15 -6.88
N LEU A 23 2.40 3.65 -6.17
CA LEU A 23 3.66 4.33 -5.96
C LEU A 23 4.75 3.65 -6.78
N LEU A 24 5.41 4.37 -7.68
CA LEU A 24 6.55 3.88 -8.44
C LEU A 24 7.77 4.73 -8.09
N THR A 25 8.87 4.10 -7.68
CA THR A 25 10.13 4.78 -7.36
C THR A 25 11.33 3.92 -7.73
N ASP A 26 12.40 4.56 -8.21
CA ASP A 26 13.70 3.96 -8.50
C ASP A 26 14.79 4.40 -7.51
N GLY A 27 14.42 5.18 -6.48
CA GLY A 27 15.41 5.83 -5.64
C GLY A 27 14.97 6.16 -4.22
N HIS A 28 15.86 6.87 -3.54
CA HIS A 28 15.70 7.28 -2.15
C HIS A 28 14.79 8.53 -2.05
N PRO A 29 13.86 8.57 -1.08
CA PRO A 29 13.13 9.80 -0.79
C PRO A 29 14.07 10.86 -0.24
N THR A 30 13.96 12.09 -0.75
CA THR A 30 14.81 13.23 -0.35
C THR A 30 14.20 14.08 0.76
N ASP A 31 12.89 13.96 0.99
CA ASP A 31 12.14 14.73 1.97
C ASP A 31 12.14 14.05 3.35
N VAL A 32 11.60 12.84 3.43
CA VAL A 32 11.59 12.03 4.65
C VAL A 32 12.32 10.74 4.38
N THR A 33 13.50 10.58 4.97
CA THR A 33 14.45 9.49 4.70
C THR A 33 14.34 8.33 5.69
N LYS A 34 13.48 8.46 6.70
CA LYS A 34 13.29 7.47 7.76
C LYS A 34 11.98 6.70 7.55
N PRO A 35 11.89 5.40 7.87
CA PRO A 35 10.69 4.59 7.65
C PRO A 35 9.55 4.86 8.65
N GLU A 36 9.85 5.30 9.87
CA GLU A 36 8.85 5.42 10.94
C GLU A 36 7.68 6.37 10.57
N PRO A 37 7.90 7.55 9.98
CA PRO A 37 6.81 8.43 9.55
C PRO A 37 5.85 7.76 8.54
N TYR A 38 6.38 6.91 7.67
CA TYR A 38 5.58 6.19 6.68
C TYR A 38 4.73 5.09 7.31
N SER A 39 5.24 4.38 8.32
CA SER A 39 4.48 3.36 9.06
C SER A 39 3.26 3.92 9.81
N THR A 40 3.29 5.21 10.12
CA THR A 40 2.19 5.90 10.82
C THR A 40 1.21 6.60 9.88
N MET A 41 1.46 6.55 8.57
CA MET A 41 0.54 7.14 7.60
C MET A 41 -0.79 6.40 7.62
N LYS A 42 -1.88 7.15 7.72
CA LYS A 42 -3.22 6.62 7.60
C LYS A 42 -3.62 6.67 6.13
N VAL A 43 -3.70 5.51 5.51
CA VAL A 43 -4.25 5.40 4.15
C VAL A 43 -5.74 5.74 4.20
N PRO A 44 -6.24 6.55 3.25
CA PRO A 44 -7.66 6.87 3.18
C PRO A 44 -8.54 5.62 3.14
N PRO A 45 -9.66 5.58 3.89
CA PRO A 45 -10.57 4.44 3.89
C PRO A 45 -11.05 4.09 2.48
N GLY A 46 -11.09 2.80 2.15
CA GLY A 46 -11.50 2.33 0.83
C GLY A 46 -10.40 2.40 -0.25
N PHE A 47 -9.20 2.86 0.10
CA PHE A 47 -8.03 2.82 -0.78
C PHE A 47 -7.03 1.77 -0.32
N LYS A 48 -6.42 1.10 -1.30
CA LYS A 48 -5.25 0.22 -1.09
C LYS A 48 -4.04 0.80 -1.80
N MET A 49 -2.86 0.55 -1.24
CA MET A 49 -1.60 0.95 -1.89
C MET A 49 -0.91 -0.22 -2.56
N ILE A 50 -0.23 0.08 -3.66
CA ILE A 50 0.71 -0.84 -4.30
C ILE A 50 1.99 -0.09 -4.56
N GLU A 51 3.07 -0.56 -3.96
CA GLU A 51 4.40 0.01 -4.07
C GLU A 51 5.24 -0.77 -5.08
N PHE A 52 5.90 -0.05 -5.99
CA PHE A 52 6.81 -0.60 -6.99
C PHE A 52 8.19 0.04 -6.80
N GLY A 53 9.15 -0.77 -6.34
CA GLY A 53 10.56 -0.39 -6.29
C GLY A 53 11.26 -0.87 -7.56
N ILE A 54 11.88 0.04 -8.30
CA ILE A 54 12.57 -0.25 -9.57
C ILE A 54 14.08 -0.27 -9.33
N GLY A 55 14.75 -1.36 -9.75
CA GLY A 55 16.19 -1.53 -9.54
C GLY A 55 16.56 -1.75 -8.07
N ASP A 56 17.81 -1.47 -7.71
CA ASP A 56 18.35 -1.78 -6.37
C ASP A 56 18.57 -0.54 -5.49
N ASP A 57 18.37 0.65 -6.03
CA ASP A 57 18.72 1.93 -5.40
C ASP A 57 17.56 2.56 -4.60
N TYR A 58 16.44 1.87 -4.44
CA TYR A 58 15.32 2.36 -3.64
C TYR A 58 15.40 1.89 -2.18
N ARG A 59 14.66 2.58 -1.31
CA ARG A 59 14.58 2.25 0.12
C ARG A 59 13.47 1.23 0.39
N GLU A 60 13.82 -0.06 0.35
CA GLU A 60 12.88 -1.16 0.58
C GLU A 60 12.21 -1.11 1.95
N ASP A 61 12.94 -0.71 2.99
CA ASP A 61 12.41 -0.55 4.34
C ASP A 61 11.27 0.48 4.41
N ILE A 62 11.37 1.57 3.64
CA ILE A 62 10.34 2.61 3.57
C ILE A 62 9.12 2.09 2.78
N LEU A 63 9.33 1.45 1.64
CA LEU A 63 8.23 0.91 0.84
C LEU A 63 7.49 -0.22 1.58
N LYS A 64 8.22 -1.06 2.32
CA LYS A 64 7.64 -2.10 3.16
C LYS A 64 6.80 -1.52 4.29
N ALA A 65 7.29 -0.47 4.95
CA ALA A 65 6.53 0.22 5.99
C ALA A 65 5.21 0.80 5.45
N LEU A 66 5.18 1.28 4.20
CA LEU A 66 3.96 1.73 3.52
C LEU A 66 3.01 0.58 3.17
N ALA A 67 3.54 -0.50 2.61
CA ALA A 67 2.75 -1.68 2.27
C ALA A 67 2.08 -2.28 3.52
N ASP A 68 2.84 -2.41 4.61
CA ASP A 68 2.34 -2.95 5.88
C ASP A 68 1.29 -2.01 6.50
N ALA A 69 1.50 -0.69 6.49
CA ALA A 69 0.55 0.28 7.03
C ALA A 69 -0.75 0.38 6.21
N SER A 70 -0.68 0.11 4.92
CA SER A 70 -1.82 0.18 3.98
C SER A 70 -2.57 -1.15 3.81
N GLY A 71 -2.01 -2.27 4.29
CA GLY A 71 -2.45 -3.61 3.91
C GLY A 71 -2.29 -3.88 2.41
N GLY A 72 -1.32 -3.20 1.80
CA GLY A 72 -0.99 -3.20 0.38
C GLY A 72 0.04 -4.27 -0.02
N LEU A 73 0.65 -4.08 -1.18
CA LEU A 73 1.65 -4.99 -1.74
C LEU A 73 2.86 -4.22 -2.25
N LEU A 74 4.05 -4.70 -1.87
CA LEU A 74 5.32 -4.25 -2.41
C LEU A 74 5.81 -5.21 -3.51
N TYR A 75 6.08 -4.66 -4.69
CA TYR A 75 6.74 -5.34 -5.80
C TYR A 75 8.14 -4.76 -6.03
N HIS A 76 9.15 -5.63 -5.97
CA HIS A 76 10.49 -5.33 -6.45
C HIS A 76 10.57 -5.67 -7.95
N ILE A 77 10.93 -4.69 -8.76
CA ILE A 77 10.98 -4.79 -10.22
C ILE A 77 12.40 -4.55 -10.70
N THR A 78 13.05 -5.63 -11.15
CA THR A 78 14.35 -5.58 -11.83
C THR A 78 14.21 -5.23 -13.32
N ASP A 79 13.01 -5.40 -13.89
CA ASP A 79 12.71 -5.19 -15.30
C ASP A 79 11.38 -4.44 -15.45
N ALA A 80 11.48 -3.14 -15.78
CA ALA A 80 10.34 -2.25 -15.93
C ALA A 80 9.36 -2.69 -17.03
N SER A 81 9.75 -3.59 -17.95
CA SER A 81 8.83 -4.15 -18.95
C SER A 81 7.72 -5.02 -18.34
N LYS A 82 7.88 -5.48 -17.08
CA LYS A 82 6.89 -6.28 -16.35
C LYS A 82 5.83 -5.45 -15.63
N LEU A 83 6.04 -4.14 -15.48
CA LEU A 83 5.09 -3.23 -14.83
C LEU A 83 3.66 -3.33 -15.40
N PRO A 84 3.44 -3.28 -16.73
CA PRO A 84 2.09 -3.31 -17.30
C PRO A 84 1.32 -4.59 -16.95
N VAL A 85 2.02 -5.73 -16.91
CA VAL A 85 1.42 -7.03 -16.57
C VAL A 85 1.06 -7.08 -15.08
N LEU A 86 1.99 -6.69 -14.20
CA LEU A 86 1.73 -6.63 -12.76
C LEU A 86 0.58 -5.68 -12.43
N MET A 87 0.53 -4.52 -13.08
CA MET A 87 -0.58 -3.57 -12.92
C MET A 87 -1.91 -4.17 -13.41
N GLN A 88 -1.93 -4.94 -14.50
CA GLN A 88 -3.13 -5.64 -14.97
C GLN A 88 -3.55 -6.78 -14.05
N GLU A 89 -2.63 -7.57 -13.51
CA GLU A 89 -2.92 -8.66 -12.58
C GLU A 89 -3.50 -8.15 -11.26
N ASN A 90 -3.05 -6.97 -10.82
CA ASN A 90 -3.58 -6.30 -9.63
C ASN A 90 -4.77 -5.38 -9.93
N ALA A 91 -5.12 -5.20 -11.22
CA ALA A 91 -6.33 -4.47 -11.59
C ALA A 91 -7.53 -5.33 -11.17
N VAL A 92 -8.28 -4.83 -10.18
CA VAL A 92 -9.48 -5.53 -9.70
C VAL A 92 -10.55 -5.46 -10.78
N SER A 93 -10.56 -6.45 -11.66
CA SER A 93 -11.56 -6.62 -12.73
C SER A 93 -12.89 -7.13 -12.19
N GLN A 94 -12.87 -7.78 -11.03
CA GLN A 94 -14.04 -8.26 -10.33
C GLN A 94 -13.87 -8.07 -8.82
N VAL A 95 -14.79 -7.33 -8.21
CA VAL A 95 -14.80 -7.14 -6.77
C VAL A 95 -15.84 -8.09 -6.18
N SER A 96 -15.40 -9.17 -5.52
CA SER A 96 -16.30 -10.12 -4.85
C SER A 96 -16.86 -9.62 -3.52
N GLY A 97 -16.24 -8.60 -2.91
CA GLY A 97 -16.71 -7.94 -1.71
C GLY A 97 -15.86 -6.71 -1.37
N GLN A 98 -16.49 -5.71 -0.75
CA GLN A 98 -15.86 -4.45 -0.34
C GLN A 98 -16.12 -4.21 1.14
N ASN A 99 -15.17 -3.56 1.81
CA ASN A 99 -15.26 -3.21 3.23
C ASN A 99 -15.64 -4.39 4.14
N ILE A 100 -14.98 -5.53 3.93
CA ILE A 100 -15.27 -6.76 4.68
C ILE A 100 -14.68 -6.64 6.08
N THR A 101 -15.55 -6.68 7.08
CA THR A 101 -15.18 -6.92 8.48
C THR A 101 -15.32 -8.41 8.75
N VAL A 102 -14.29 -9.02 9.31
CA VAL A 102 -14.34 -10.39 9.82
C VAL A 102 -14.41 -10.32 11.33
N ASP A 103 -15.43 -10.92 11.91
CA ASP A 103 -15.64 -11.05 13.35
C ASP A 103 -15.52 -12.53 13.70
N PHE A 104 -14.59 -12.87 14.60
CA PHE A 104 -14.43 -14.23 15.06
C PHE A 104 -15.15 -14.34 16.40
N GLY A 105 -16.33 -14.98 16.39
CA GLY A 105 -17.22 -15.09 17.56
C GLY A 105 -16.68 -15.88 18.76
N SER A 106 -15.37 -16.15 18.83
CA SER A 106 -14.67 -16.86 19.91
C SER A 106 -13.45 -16.05 20.36
N SER A 107 -13.28 -15.89 21.66
CA SER A 107 -12.18 -15.12 22.26
C SER A 107 -10.78 -15.73 22.10
N ASP A 108 -10.68 -17.01 21.71
CA ASP A 108 -9.41 -17.76 21.60
C ASP A 108 -8.84 -17.83 20.16
N VAL A 109 -9.12 -16.85 19.31
CA VAL A 109 -8.56 -16.79 17.95
C VAL A 109 -7.31 -15.91 17.92
N ARG A 110 -6.25 -16.40 17.25
CA ARG A 110 -5.00 -15.66 17.04
C ARG A 110 -4.74 -15.48 15.55
N ILE A 111 -4.89 -14.25 15.08
CA ILE A 111 -4.55 -13.87 13.71
C ILE A 111 -3.02 -13.72 13.60
N LEU A 112 -2.41 -14.39 12.63
CA LEU A 112 -0.94 -14.40 12.46
C LEU A 112 -0.46 -13.47 11.34
N ASN A 113 -1.33 -13.15 10.39
CA ASN A 113 -0.98 -12.54 9.11
C ASN A 113 -1.74 -11.25 8.80
N TYR A 114 -2.62 -10.79 9.68
CA TYR A 114 -3.32 -9.52 9.54
C TYR A 114 -3.45 -8.81 10.90
N PRO A 115 -3.28 -7.48 10.95
CA PRO A 115 -3.53 -6.70 12.15
C PRO A 115 -5.05 -6.55 12.39
N GLY A 116 -5.53 -6.91 13.58
CA GLY A 116 -6.94 -6.80 13.95
C GLY A 116 -7.27 -7.57 15.23
N PRO A 117 -8.43 -7.31 15.87
CA PRO A 117 -8.90 -8.12 17.00
C PRO A 117 -9.15 -9.58 16.57
N PRO A 118 -9.18 -10.53 17.54
CA PRO A 118 -9.42 -11.95 17.31
C PRO A 118 -10.56 -12.24 16.37
#